data_AF-A0A845RKX2-F1
#
_entry.id   AF-A0A845RKX2-F1
#
_cell.length_a   1.000
_cell.length_b   1.000
_cell.length_c   1.000
_cell.angle_alpha   90.00
_cell.angle_beta   90.00
_cell.angle_gamma   90.00
#
_symmetry.space_group_name_H-M   'P 1'
#
loop_
_entity.id
_entity.type
_entity.pdbx_description
1 polymer ?
#
loop_
_entity_poly.entity_id
_entity_poly.type
_entity_poly.pdbx_seq_one_letter_code
_entity_poly.pdbx_strand_id
1 'polypeptide(L)'
;MEPKKEKEQYLRSDINHFEKFTQCVEMLEVSLFLVHRLEIDSFINVIATQLRILICDSNRGKDNSLLPKVVDEPLLLSFGNITDPYKFLNGERRTVYDLFDDNSKPVALGEWVNQIIIQYDSKNYYSVKDLIKTFAEKDGGAHVDSNLNWTEIITTNVGVNYLILIALYILHCISADYDKDIKELILDPLNVQNKDRENVV
;
A
#
# COMPACT_ATOMS: atom_id res chain seq x y z
N MET A 1 36.62 15.94 -21.80
CA MET A 1 35.30 16.62 -21.92
C MET A 1 34.25 15.52 -22.13
N GLU A 2 33.82 14.85 -21.05
CA GLU A 2 32.77 13.80 -21.09
C GLU A 2 31.68 13.88 -19.98
N PRO A 3 31.22 15.06 -19.50
CA PRO A 3 30.16 15.12 -18.48
C PRO A 3 28.72 15.03 -19.02
N LYS A 4 28.51 14.97 -20.35
CA LYS A 4 27.16 15.03 -20.96
C LYS A 4 26.41 13.68 -20.93
N LYS A 5 27.08 12.57 -21.27
CA LYS A 5 26.45 11.24 -21.33
C LYS A 5 25.96 10.75 -19.96
N GLU A 6 26.75 10.99 -18.91
CA GLU A 6 26.41 10.57 -17.55
C GLU A 6 25.16 11.31 -17.04
N LYS A 7 25.11 12.63 -17.21
CA LYS A 7 23.93 13.45 -16.86
C LYS A 7 22.66 13.05 -17.62
N GLU A 8 22.79 12.74 -18.91
CA GLU A 8 21.66 12.26 -19.73
C GLU A 8 21.16 10.88 -19.27
N GLN A 9 22.05 10.01 -18.79
CA GLN A 9 21.69 8.69 -18.26
C GLN A 9 20.96 8.79 -16.91
N TYR A 10 21.43 9.65 -16.00
CA TYR A 10 20.74 9.91 -14.72
C TYR A 10 19.34 10.47 -14.96
N LEU A 11 19.20 11.48 -15.82
CA LEU A 11 17.90 12.08 -16.14
C LEU A 11 16.90 11.06 -16.71
N ARG A 12 17.36 10.15 -17.59
CA ARG A 12 16.51 9.07 -18.13
C ARG A 12 16.11 8.04 -17.07
N SER A 13 17.02 7.74 -16.14
CA SER A 13 16.74 6.83 -15.02
C SER A 13 15.68 7.41 -14.10
N ASP A 14 15.78 8.70 -13.79
CA ASP A 14 14.86 9.39 -12.88
C ASP A 14 13.46 9.51 -13.49
N ILE A 15 13.37 9.85 -14.79
CA ILE A 15 12.10 9.85 -15.53
C ILE A 15 11.44 8.48 -15.49
N ASN A 16 12.20 7.41 -15.75
CA ASN A 16 11.66 6.04 -15.75
C ASN A 16 11.20 5.59 -14.34
N HIS A 17 11.92 5.98 -13.29
CA HIS A 17 11.47 5.71 -11.92
C HIS A 17 10.19 6.47 -11.58
N PHE A 18 10.11 7.73 -11.99
CA PHE A 18 8.91 8.55 -11.79
C PHE A 18 7.69 7.99 -12.52
N GLU A 19 7.83 7.61 -13.80
CA GLU A 19 6.73 6.99 -14.57
C GLU A 19 6.22 5.71 -13.91
N LYS A 20 7.12 4.83 -13.46
CA LYS A 20 6.75 3.60 -12.74
C LYS A 20 6.09 3.89 -11.41
N PHE A 21 6.57 4.92 -10.70
CA PHE A 21 5.99 5.36 -9.45
C PHE A 21 4.55 5.83 -9.66
N THR A 22 4.31 6.70 -10.65
CA THR A 22 2.96 7.19 -10.98
C THR A 22 2.02 6.04 -11.34
N GLN A 23 2.44 5.11 -12.21
CA GLN A 23 1.62 3.95 -12.57
C GLN A 23 1.30 3.06 -11.35
N CYS A 24 2.28 2.89 -10.47
CA CYS A 24 2.10 2.10 -9.25
C CYS A 24 1.11 2.76 -8.29
N VAL A 25 1.15 4.09 -8.17
CA VAL A 25 0.19 4.90 -7.39
C VAL A 25 -1.20 4.80 -7.99
N GLU A 26 -1.39 5.01 -9.30
CA GLU A 26 -2.69 4.87 -9.97
C GLU A 26 -3.29 3.48 -9.75
N MET A 27 -2.49 2.42 -9.91
CA MET A 27 -2.93 1.05 -9.64
C MET A 27 -3.33 0.83 -8.19
N LEU A 28 -2.58 1.43 -7.24
CA LEU A 28 -2.90 1.37 -5.82
C LEU A 28 -4.24 2.06 -5.54
N GLU A 29 -4.47 3.25 -6.08
CA GLU A 29 -5.72 4.01 -5.91
C GLU A 29 -6.92 3.25 -6.44
N VAL A 30 -6.85 2.78 -7.69
CA VAL A 30 -7.93 2.00 -8.31
C VAL A 30 -8.22 0.74 -7.51
N SER A 31 -7.19 0.00 -7.10
CA SER A 31 -7.37 -1.21 -6.29
C SER A 31 -7.97 -0.91 -4.93
N LEU A 32 -7.54 0.19 -4.30
CA LEU A 32 -8.08 0.65 -3.02
C LEU A 32 -9.54 1.07 -3.16
N PHE A 33 -9.94 1.72 -4.25
CA PHE A 33 -11.34 2.02 -4.54
C PHE A 33 -12.19 0.76 -4.67
N LEU A 34 -11.71 -0.21 -5.44
CA LEU A 34 -12.40 -1.49 -5.64
C LEU A 34 -12.61 -2.25 -4.33
N VAL A 35 -11.60 -2.31 -3.46
CA VAL A 35 -11.71 -2.99 -2.16
C VAL A 35 -12.51 -2.14 -1.16
N HIS A 36 -12.13 -0.89 -0.94
CA HIS A 36 -12.64 -0.08 0.17
C HIS A 36 -14.02 0.53 -0.07
N ARG A 37 -14.36 0.86 -1.32
CA ARG A 37 -15.64 1.51 -1.67
C ARG A 37 -16.63 0.55 -2.31
N LEU A 38 -16.14 -0.46 -3.04
CA LEU A 38 -16.98 -1.42 -3.77
C LEU A 38 -16.96 -2.83 -3.18
N GLU A 39 -16.20 -3.06 -2.10
CA GLU A 39 -16.16 -4.33 -1.36
C GLU A 39 -15.73 -5.54 -2.24
N ILE A 40 -14.82 -5.28 -3.19
CA ILE A 40 -14.29 -6.30 -4.12
C ILE A 40 -12.93 -6.80 -3.61
N ASP A 41 -12.96 -7.73 -2.66
CA ASP A 41 -11.78 -8.24 -1.95
C ASP A 41 -10.70 -8.88 -2.84
N SER A 42 -11.04 -9.31 -4.06
CA SER A 42 -10.08 -9.93 -4.98
C SER A 42 -8.89 -9.02 -5.35
N PHE A 43 -9.01 -7.71 -5.11
CA PHE A 43 -7.95 -6.72 -5.35
C PHE A 43 -7.02 -6.50 -4.15
N ILE A 44 -7.23 -7.14 -3.00
CA ILE A 44 -6.37 -6.93 -1.82
C ILE A 44 -4.90 -7.33 -2.07
N ASN A 45 -4.67 -8.39 -2.83
CA ASN A 45 -3.32 -8.81 -3.21
C ASN A 45 -2.67 -7.80 -4.17
N VAL A 46 -3.48 -7.10 -4.98
CA VAL A 46 -2.99 -6.02 -5.84
C VAL A 46 -2.53 -4.84 -4.99
N ILE A 47 -3.33 -4.42 -3.99
CA ILE A 47 -2.94 -3.40 -3.01
C ILE A 47 -1.61 -3.78 -2.34
N ALA A 48 -1.50 -4.99 -1.80
CA ALA A 48 -0.28 -5.46 -1.15
C ALA A 48 0.92 -5.48 -2.12
N THR A 49 0.71 -5.88 -3.38
CA THR A 49 1.77 -5.89 -4.40
C THR A 49 2.25 -4.48 -4.73
N GLN A 50 1.34 -3.52 -4.92
CA GLN A 50 1.71 -2.13 -5.18
C GLN A 50 2.43 -1.51 -3.97
N LEU A 51 1.92 -1.75 -2.74
CA LEU A 51 2.61 -1.34 -1.52
C LEU A 51 4.02 -1.92 -1.44
N ARG A 52 4.20 -3.21 -1.75
CA ARG A 52 5.53 -3.83 -1.78
C ARG A 52 6.45 -3.06 -2.73
N ILE A 53 6.02 -2.84 -3.97
CA ILE A 53 6.78 -2.12 -5.00
C ILE A 53 7.12 -0.69 -4.55
N LEU A 54 6.18 0.02 -3.92
CA LEU A 54 6.37 1.40 -3.50
C LEU A 54 7.34 1.53 -2.33
N ILE A 55 7.19 0.71 -1.28
CA ILE A 55 7.78 1.03 0.04
C ILE A 55 8.68 -0.03 0.64
N CYS A 56 8.64 -1.29 0.18
CA CYS A 56 9.46 -2.34 0.79
C CYS A 56 9.91 -3.45 -0.17
N ASP A 57 10.15 -3.10 -1.43
CA ASP A 57 10.60 -4.03 -2.46
C ASP A 57 12.08 -4.37 -2.26
N SER A 58 12.44 -5.61 -2.57
CA SER A 58 13.81 -6.07 -2.41
C SER A 58 14.25 -6.91 -3.59
N ASN A 59 15.35 -6.53 -4.22
CA ASN A 59 15.98 -7.30 -5.29
C ASN A 59 17.39 -7.72 -4.85
N ARG A 60 17.65 -9.02 -4.74
CA ARG A 60 18.93 -9.60 -4.28
C ARG A 60 19.43 -8.99 -2.96
N GLY A 61 18.51 -8.77 -2.01
CA GLY A 61 18.82 -8.24 -0.68
C GLY A 61 19.07 -6.73 -0.63
N LYS A 62 18.93 -6.02 -1.76
CA LYS A 62 18.99 -4.55 -1.80
C LYS A 62 17.59 -3.98 -1.91
N ASP A 63 17.36 -2.85 -1.25
CA ASP A 63 16.13 -2.08 -1.42
C ASP A 63 15.95 -1.69 -2.89
N ASN A 64 14.77 -1.97 -3.42
CA ASN A 64 14.38 -1.66 -4.79
C ASN A 64 13.06 -0.87 -4.85
N SER A 65 12.58 -0.42 -3.69
CA SER A 65 11.34 0.35 -3.54
C SER A 65 11.35 1.61 -4.41
N LEU A 66 10.18 2.01 -4.93
CA LEU A 66 10.05 3.18 -5.80
C LEU A 66 10.03 4.50 -5.03
N LEU A 67 9.42 4.56 -3.85
CA LEU A 67 9.29 5.79 -3.07
C LEU A 67 10.63 6.51 -2.81
N PRO A 68 11.70 5.85 -2.29
CA PRO A 68 12.97 6.51 -2.04
C PRO A 68 13.75 6.88 -3.32
N LYS A 69 13.26 6.51 -4.50
CA LYS A 69 13.84 6.90 -5.81
C LYS A 69 13.18 8.17 -6.38
N VAL A 70 12.06 8.59 -5.82
CA VAL A 70 11.26 9.74 -6.30
C VAL A 70 11.13 10.81 -5.22
N VAL A 71 11.09 10.41 -3.96
CA VAL A 71 11.07 11.30 -2.80
C VAL A 71 12.39 11.17 -2.07
N ASP A 72 13.11 12.29 -1.92
CA ASP A 72 14.33 12.36 -1.13
C ASP A 72 13.99 12.17 0.35
N GLU A 73 14.64 11.18 0.98
CA GLU A 73 14.54 10.90 2.43
C GLU A 73 13.09 10.90 2.98
N PRO A 74 12.21 10.00 2.52
CA PRO A 74 10.82 9.97 2.96
C PRO A 74 10.72 9.72 4.47
N LEU A 75 10.09 10.67 5.17
CA LEU A 75 9.80 10.62 6.60
C LEU A 75 8.31 10.36 6.83
N LEU A 76 8.00 9.39 7.67
CA LEU A 76 6.65 8.91 7.92
C LEU A 76 6.34 8.96 9.42
N LEU A 77 5.13 9.38 9.79
CA LEU A 77 4.64 9.31 11.17
C LEU A 77 4.63 7.86 11.65
N SER A 78 5.05 7.65 12.89
CA SER A 78 5.10 6.31 13.45
C SER A 78 3.70 5.81 13.79
N PHE A 79 3.54 4.49 13.73
CA PHE A 79 2.33 3.86 14.23
C PHE A 79 2.21 4.12 15.73
N GLY A 80 0.99 4.37 16.20
CA GLY A 80 0.68 4.41 17.63
C GLY A 80 0.83 3.02 18.26
N ASN A 81 0.42 2.87 19.52
CA ASN A 81 0.41 1.56 20.19
C ASN A 81 -0.76 0.68 19.70
N ILE A 82 -0.66 0.23 18.45
CA ILE A 82 -1.68 -0.53 17.71
C ILE A 82 -1.38 -2.03 17.63
N THR A 83 -0.38 -2.51 18.37
CA THR A 83 0.06 -3.91 18.30
C THR A 83 -1.01 -4.93 18.70
N ASP A 84 -2.10 -4.49 19.36
CA ASP A 84 -3.23 -5.34 19.73
C ASP A 84 -4.14 -5.63 18.52
N PRO A 85 -4.13 -6.86 17.96
CA PRO A 85 -4.98 -7.23 16.82
C PRO A 85 -6.48 -7.18 17.16
N TYR A 86 -6.85 -7.32 18.45
CA TYR A 86 -8.25 -7.32 18.88
C TYR A 86 -8.91 -5.94 18.73
N LYS A 87 -8.12 -4.85 18.72
CA LYS A 87 -8.62 -3.50 18.40
C LYS A 87 -9.22 -3.40 16.99
N PHE A 88 -8.90 -4.34 16.10
CA PHE A 88 -9.36 -4.41 14.70
C PHE A 88 -10.39 -5.52 14.46
N LEU A 89 -10.67 -6.36 15.46
CA LEU A 89 -11.67 -7.44 15.37
C LEU A 89 -13.07 -7.00 15.77
N ASN A 90 -13.21 -5.91 16.54
CA ASN A 90 -14.49 -5.49 17.12
C ASN A 90 -15.44 -4.77 16.15
N GLY A 91 -15.15 -4.76 14.84
CA GLY A 91 -16.05 -4.20 13.81
C GLY A 91 -16.17 -2.66 13.82
N GLU A 92 -15.40 -1.96 14.65
CA GLU A 92 -15.37 -0.49 14.63
C GLU A 92 -14.64 0.01 13.38
N ARG A 93 -15.26 0.96 12.66
CA ARG A 93 -14.66 1.60 11.50
C ARG A 93 -13.46 2.43 11.96
N ARG A 94 -12.27 2.05 11.52
CA ARG A 94 -11.02 2.78 11.77
C ARG A 94 -10.69 3.69 10.61
N THR A 95 -10.07 4.82 10.92
CA THR A 95 -9.51 5.80 10.00
C THR A 95 -7.99 5.71 10.01
N VAL A 96 -7.35 6.33 9.01
CA VAL A 96 -5.89 6.43 8.93
C VAL A 96 -5.31 7.01 10.23
N TYR A 97 -5.97 8.03 10.78
CA TYR A 97 -5.55 8.70 12.02
C TYR A 97 -5.61 7.82 13.27
N ASP A 98 -6.41 6.74 13.26
CA ASP A 98 -6.44 5.79 14.37
C ASP A 98 -5.20 4.89 14.41
N LEU A 99 -4.40 4.87 13.33
CA LEU A 99 -3.17 4.09 13.27
C LEU A 99 -1.93 4.83 13.74
N PHE A 100 -1.90 6.16 13.62
CA PHE A 100 -0.70 6.96 13.84
C PHE A 100 -0.78 7.72 15.15
N ASP A 101 0.38 7.89 15.77
CA ASP A 101 0.51 8.86 16.85
C ASP A 101 0.92 10.20 16.23
N ASP A 102 -0.01 11.14 16.14
CA ASP A 102 0.23 12.50 15.63
C ASP A 102 1.28 13.27 16.45
N ASN A 103 1.59 12.80 17.67
CA ASN A 103 2.64 13.36 18.52
C ASN A 103 3.98 12.61 18.37
N SER A 104 4.02 11.52 17.60
CA SER A 104 5.24 10.77 17.36
C SER A 104 6.17 11.51 16.42
N LYS A 105 7.46 11.25 16.57
CA LYS A 105 8.46 11.78 15.65
C LYS A 105 8.36 11.00 14.32
N PRO A 106 8.41 11.70 13.18
CA PRO A 106 8.58 11.04 11.89
C PRO A 106 9.86 10.19 11.89
N VAL A 107 9.79 9.02 11.28
CA VAL A 107 10.91 8.08 11.13
C VAL A 107 11.21 7.84 9.65
N ALA A 108 12.43 7.39 9.36
CA ALA A 108 12.81 7.03 8.00
C ALA A 108 12.02 5.82 7.50
N LEU A 109 11.74 5.76 6.19
CA LEU A 109 11.00 4.66 5.58
C LEU A 109 11.49 3.27 5.98
N GLY A 110 12.80 3.05 6.01
CA GLY A 110 13.39 1.77 6.41
C GLY A 110 13.05 1.38 7.86
N GLU A 111 12.98 2.33 8.78
CA GLU A 111 12.53 2.10 10.15
C GLU A 111 11.02 1.88 10.18
N TRP A 112 10.27 2.70 9.44
CA TRP A 112 8.82 2.66 9.36
C TRP A 112 8.29 1.30 8.92
N VAL A 113 8.83 0.72 7.84
CA VAL A 113 8.37 -0.59 7.32
C VAL A 113 8.71 -1.75 8.27
N ASN A 114 9.63 -1.55 9.21
CA ASN A 114 9.99 -2.56 10.21
C ASN A 114 9.26 -2.35 11.55
N GLN A 115 8.40 -1.34 11.69
CA GLN A 115 7.59 -1.16 12.89
C GLN A 115 6.64 -2.34 13.07
N ILE A 116 6.56 -2.85 14.30
CA ILE A 116 5.64 -3.92 14.69
C ILE A 116 4.23 -3.34 14.77
N ILE A 117 3.33 -3.86 13.94
CA ILE A 117 1.93 -3.41 13.87
C ILE A 117 0.96 -4.45 14.44
N ILE A 118 1.37 -5.72 14.54
CA ILE A 118 0.57 -6.78 15.16
C ILE A 118 1.49 -7.58 16.08
N GLN A 119 1.10 -7.76 17.33
CA GLN A 119 1.79 -8.60 18.30
C GLN A 119 0.78 -9.42 19.11
N TYR A 120 0.91 -10.74 19.06
CA TYR A 120 0.02 -11.65 19.77
C TYR A 120 0.71 -12.34 20.95
N ASP A 121 2.04 -12.50 20.90
CA ASP A 121 2.86 -12.78 22.08
C ASP A 121 4.31 -12.25 21.91
N SER A 122 5.20 -12.60 22.84
CA SER A 122 6.58 -12.11 22.87
C SER A 122 7.46 -12.59 21.71
N LYS A 123 7.08 -13.66 21.00
CA LYS A 123 7.86 -14.26 19.92
C LYS A 123 7.26 -14.05 18.53
N ASN A 124 6.13 -13.38 18.50
CA ASN A 124 5.11 -13.62 17.50
C ASN A 124 4.46 -12.28 17.17
N TYR A 125 4.98 -11.67 16.12
CA TYR A 125 4.65 -10.32 15.69
C TYR A 125 4.76 -10.20 14.18
N TYR A 126 4.12 -9.18 13.63
CA TYR A 126 4.25 -8.78 12.23
C TYR A 126 4.66 -7.32 12.16
N SER A 127 5.70 -7.04 11.39
CA SER A 127 5.97 -5.69 10.92
C SER A 127 5.06 -5.32 9.75
N VAL A 128 5.05 -4.04 9.38
CA VAL A 128 4.40 -3.56 8.15
C VAL A 128 4.88 -4.36 6.94
N LYS A 129 6.19 -4.55 6.82
CA LYS A 129 6.82 -5.30 5.74
C LYS A 129 6.38 -6.76 5.71
N ASP A 130 6.28 -7.41 6.86
CA ASP A 130 5.87 -8.81 6.94
C ASP A 130 4.42 -8.99 6.47
N LEU A 131 3.54 -8.08 6.89
CA LEU A 131 2.14 -8.07 6.48
C LEU A 131 2.01 -7.88 4.95
N ILE A 132 2.67 -6.86 4.41
CA ILE A 132 2.64 -6.55 2.97
C ILE A 132 3.15 -7.75 2.16
N LYS A 133 4.28 -8.34 2.56
CA LYS A 133 4.84 -9.51 1.87
C LYS A 133 3.92 -10.71 1.92
N THR A 134 3.32 -10.98 3.07
CA THR A 134 2.42 -12.12 3.27
C THR A 134 1.23 -12.07 2.31
N PHE A 135 0.67 -10.89 2.04
CA PHE A 135 -0.42 -10.74 1.05
C PHE A 135 0.08 -10.67 -0.40
N ALA A 136 1.21 -9.99 -0.65
CA ALA A 136 1.75 -9.83 -2.00
C ALA A 136 2.29 -11.14 -2.59
N GLU A 137 2.80 -12.04 -1.74
CA GLU A 137 3.42 -13.32 -2.13
C GLU A 137 2.45 -14.50 -1.97
N LYS A 138 1.18 -14.24 -1.61
CA LYS A 138 0.14 -15.26 -1.53
C LYS A 138 -0.21 -15.73 -2.94
N ASP A 139 0.52 -16.74 -3.42
CA ASP A 139 0.10 -17.53 -4.59
C ASP A 139 -1.31 -18.05 -4.31
N GLY A 140 -2.24 -17.84 -5.25
CA GLY A 140 -3.67 -18.18 -5.13
C GLY A 140 -4.00 -19.68 -5.00
N GLY A 141 -3.15 -20.47 -4.35
CA GLY A 141 -3.41 -21.84 -3.97
C GLY A 141 -3.93 -21.92 -2.54
N ALA A 142 -5.12 -22.46 -2.37
CA ALA A 142 -5.60 -22.97 -1.10
C ALA A 142 -4.76 -24.18 -0.65
N HIS A 143 -3.50 -23.95 -0.25
CA HIS A 143 -2.82 -24.87 0.65
C HIS A 143 -3.16 -24.46 2.07
N VAL A 144 -4.33 -24.93 2.51
CA VAL A 144 -4.68 -24.98 3.92
C VAL A 144 -3.76 -26.03 4.54
N ASP A 145 -2.60 -25.59 5.04
CA ASP A 145 -1.88 -26.40 6.00
C ASP A 145 -2.74 -26.48 7.26
N SER A 146 -3.01 -27.71 7.72
CA SER A 146 -3.99 -28.04 8.77
C SER A 146 -3.65 -27.52 10.18
N ASN A 147 -2.70 -26.60 10.30
CA ASN A 147 -2.48 -25.81 11.50
C ASN A 147 -3.12 -24.43 11.27
N LEU A 148 -4.38 -24.27 11.70
CA LEU A 148 -5.03 -22.96 11.88
C LEU A 148 -4.21 -22.15 12.90
N ASN A 149 -3.16 -21.51 12.40
CA ASN A 149 -2.16 -20.76 13.13
C ASN A 149 -2.35 -19.28 12.72
N TRP A 150 -2.11 -18.34 13.61
CA TRP A 150 -2.44 -16.92 13.51
C TRP A 150 -2.24 -16.22 12.14
N THR A 151 -1.36 -16.72 11.29
CA THR A 151 -1.25 -16.38 9.86
C THR A 151 -2.60 -16.38 9.12
N GLU A 152 -3.48 -17.36 9.35
CA GLU A 152 -4.79 -17.40 8.70
C GLU A 152 -5.72 -16.30 9.23
N ILE A 153 -5.72 -16.02 10.53
CA ILE A 153 -6.52 -14.95 11.15
C ILE A 153 -6.06 -13.56 10.67
N ILE A 154 -4.74 -13.36 10.59
CA ILE A 154 -4.14 -12.13 10.06
C ILE A 154 -4.46 -11.98 8.57
N THR A 155 -4.40 -13.08 7.79
CA THR A 155 -4.64 -13.02 6.34
C THR A 155 -6.12 -13.04 5.93
N THR A 156 -7.07 -13.25 6.85
CA THR A 156 -8.51 -13.31 6.52
C THR A 156 -9.32 -12.11 6.97
N ASN A 157 -8.98 -11.42 8.07
CA ASN A 157 -9.78 -10.27 8.54
C ASN A 157 -8.95 -9.08 8.99
N VAL A 158 -7.96 -9.28 9.88
CA VAL A 158 -7.23 -8.16 10.48
C VAL A 158 -6.29 -7.48 9.48
N GLY A 159 -5.54 -8.27 8.71
CA GLY A 159 -4.53 -7.77 7.78
C GLY A 159 -5.08 -6.95 6.62
N VAL A 160 -6.31 -7.23 6.18
CA VAL A 160 -6.99 -6.46 5.12
C VAL A 160 -7.18 -5.01 5.56
N ASN A 161 -7.68 -4.79 6.78
CA ASN A 161 -7.88 -3.45 7.33
C ASN A 161 -6.56 -2.69 7.45
N TYR A 162 -5.50 -3.35 7.94
CA TYR A 162 -4.17 -2.75 7.99
C TYR A 162 -3.67 -2.34 6.61
N LEU A 163 -3.80 -3.21 5.59
CA LEU A 163 -3.36 -2.90 4.23
C LEU A 163 -4.11 -1.70 3.63
N ILE A 164 -5.42 -1.63 3.82
CA ILE A 164 -6.24 -0.49 3.37
C ILE A 164 -5.77 0.80 4.02
N LEU A 165 -5.60 0.78 5.34
CA LEU A 165 -5.22 1.98 6.09
C LEU A 165 -3.77 2.41 5.81
N ILE A 166 -2.86 1.45 5.63
CA ILE A 166 -1.49 1.70 5.16
C ILE A 166 -1.52 2.31 3.76
N ALA A 167 -2.32 1.79 2.84
CA ALA A 167 -2.45 2.33 1.49
C ALA A 167 -2.96 3.77 1.51
N LEU A 168 -4.06 4.05 2.22
CA LEU A 168 -4.59 5.40 2.39
C LEU A 168 -3.54 6.35 2.99
N TYR A 169 -2.77 5.89 3.97
CA TYR A 169 -1.70 6.68 4.58
C TYR A 169 -0.59 7.02 3.58
N ILE A 170 -0.09 6.03 2.85
CA ILE A 170 0.97 6.25 1.85
C ILE A 170 0.51 7.21 0.77
N LEU A 171 -0.73 7.07 0.28
CA LEU A 171 -1.34 8.00 -0.69
C LEU A 171 -1.41 9.43 -0.13
N HIS A 172 -1.80 9.58 1.14
CA HIS A 172 -1.79 10.88 1.82
C HIS A 172 -0.38 11.48 1.90
N CYS A 173 0.63 10.69 2.28
CA CYS A 173 2.02 11.15 2.41
C CYS A 173 2.61 11.63 1.08
N ILE A 174 2.25 10.98 -0.04
CA ILE A 174 2.72 11.39 -1.38
C ILE A 174 1.83 12.49 -2.00
N SER A 175 0.86 13.02 -1.25
CA SER A 175 -0.07 14.06 -1.69
C SER A 175 -0.90 13.65 -2.92
N ALA A 176 -1.25 12.37 -3.03
CA ALA A 176 -2.20 11.90 -4.05
C ALA A 176 -3.60 12.43 -3.73
N ASP A 177 -4.35 12.87 -4.74
CA ASP A 177 -5.70 13.39 -4.56
C ASP A 177 -6.70 12.28 -4.88
N TYR A 178 -6.70 11.26 -4.01
CA TYR A 178 -7.40 10.01 -4.21
C TYR A 178 -8.85 10.15 -4.71
N ASP A 179 -9.64 11.06 -4.13
CA ASP A 179 -11.05 11.24 -4.53
C ASP A 179 -11.16 11.87 -5.93
N LYS A 180 -10.28 12.82 -6.25
CA LYS A 180 -10.22 13.43 -7.58
C LYS A 180 -9.71 12.44 -8.63
N ASP A 181 -8.64 11.73 -8.32
CA ASP A 181 -7.98 10.80 -9.25
C ASP A 181 -8.92 9.65 -9.60
N ILE A 182 -9.64 9.08 -8.62
CA ILE A 182 -10.69 8.08 -8.87
C ILE A 182 -11.83 8.63 -9.72
N LYS A 183 -12.24 9.88 -9.50
CA LYS A 183 -13.29 10.50 -10.30
C LYS A 183 -12.87 10.59 -11.77
N GLU A 184 -11.65 11.06 -12.04
CA GLU A 184 -11.13 11.23 -13.39
C GLU A 184 -10.84 9.89 -14.09
N LEU A 185 -10.26 8.93 -13.37
CA LEU A 185 -9.86 7.63 -13.93
C LEU A 185 -11.03 6.67 -14.15
N ILE A 186 -12.06 6.71 -13.29
CA ILE A 186 -13.13 5.70 -13.28
C ILE A 186 -14.50 6.33 -13.52
N LEU A 187 -14.90 7.31 -12.69
CA LEU A 187 -16.30 7.74 -12.64
C LEU A 187 -16.71 8.57 -13.86
N ASP A 188 -15.86 9.49 -14.28
CA ASP A 188 -16.13 10.36 -15.45
C ASP A 188 -16.20 9.54 -16.76
N PRO A 189 -15.27 8.61 -17.05
CA PRO A 189 -15.40 7.70 -18.20
C PRO A 189 -16.68 6.86 -18.20
N LEU A 190 -17.10 6.33 -17.05
CA LEU A 190 -18.34 5.54 -16.94
C LEU A 190 -19.59 6.40 -17.22
N ASN A 191 -19.60 7.63 -16.74
CA ASN A 191 -20.70 8.57 -16.97
C ASN A 191 -20.86 8.95 -18.45
N VAL A 192 -19.76 9.07 -19.20
CA VAL A 192 -19.79 9.32 -20.65
C VAL A 192 -20.38 8.11 -21.38
N GLN A 193 -19.90 6.90 -21.08
CA GLN A 193 -20.41 5.67 -21.73
C GLN A 193 -21.91 5.43 -21.46
N ASN A 194 -22.40 5.77 -20.27
CA ASN A 194 -23.81 5.62 -19.95
C ASN A 194 -24.69 6.60 -20.75
N LYS A 195 -24.26 7.86 -20.91
CA LYS A 195 -24.96 8.84 -21.76
C LYS A 195 -24.99 8.42 -23.23
N ASP A 196 -23.90 7.83 -23.73
CA ASP A 196 -23.86 7.34 -25.11
C ASP A 196 -24.81 6.15 -25.32
N ARG A 197 -25.04 5.32 -24.29
CA ARG A 197 -26.00 4.20 -24.35
C ARG A 197 -27.46 4.65 -24.27
N GLU A 198 -27.77 5.67 -23.48
CA GLU A 198 -29.13 6.22 -23.39
C GLU A 198 -29.57 6.94 -24.67
N ASN A 199 -28.64 7.48 -25.45
CA ASN A 199 -28.93 8.15 -26.74
C ASN A 199 -29.08 7.19 -27.94
N VAL A 200 -28.93 5.88 -27.73
CA VAL A 200 -28.99 4.84 -28.78
C VAL A 200 -30.25 3.96 -28.66
N VAL A 201 -31.13 4.24 -27.69
CA VAL A 201 -32.42 3.52 -27.49
C VAL A 201 -33.60 4.38 -27.91
#